data_AF-A0A0G9JYZ8-F1
#
_entry.id   AF-A0A0G9JYZ8-F1
#
_cell.length_a   1.000
_cell.length_b   1.000
_cell.length_c   1.000
_cell.angle_alpha   90.00
_cell.angle_beta   90.00
_cell.angle_gamma   90.00
#
_symmetry.space_group_name_H-M   'P 1'
#
loop_
_entity.id
_entity.type
_entity.pdbx_description
1 polymer ?
#
loop_
_entity_poly.entity_id
_entity_poly.type
_entity_poly.pdbx_seq_one_letter_code
_entity_poly.pdbx_strand_id
1 'polypeptide(L)'
;MKILSNPSDIEKNICDCIEKYENISISVAWASSNSEAYKLLIQDKNIKKIKFSTVGLHFYQTHPDFINNFLDDDRVKFCKQSEGIFHPKIYLFWNNQNDWVSIIGSANFTLSALTKNTEIMIMFSQLDVNDFQEVKNIIIDNYEKAEIFKKEDFQGYQNIWNQKNKQKQNLDDFKFSQKPLYKSSILSLNWEEYYSLLLKKGNSLDERLKLLKRAQEYFNQNTFLNMTEEQRKNIVGANLSKDGINDWRLFGRMPIPRFIARLNSKDSQLEYISNSIDMIPNLGKITKTDYENFLYYFKASDNNFIDSVEVYKKECWGYGISPISRLLSMKRPDEFFCLTNANQSKLLEHFGINKQINTKDYERYWNEIIEAVRESPWYNSDKPTNPKELSFWNARVAMMDSLFYNN
;
A
#
# COMPACT_ATOMS: atom_id res chain seq x y z
N MET A 1 -2.21 -19.06 37.79
CA MET A 1 -1.54 -18.33 36.70
C MET A 1 -1.54 -19.20 35.47
N LYS A 2 -1.78 -18.62 34.28
CA LYS A 2 -1.94 -19.34 33.01
C LYS A 2 -1.28 -18.56 31.87
N ILE A 3 -0.54 -19.25 31.00
CA ILE A 3 -0.03 -18.68 29.74
C ILE A 3 -1.11 -18.88 28.66
N LEU A 4 -1.41 -17.82 27.90
CA LEU A 4 -2.31 -17.84 26.76
C LEU A 4 -1.48 -17.53 25.50
N SER A 5 -1.20 -18.56 24.69
CA SER A 5 -0.40 -18.44 23.45
C SER A 5 -1.21 -18.60 22.17
N ASN A 6 -2.50 -18.89 22.30
CA ASN A 6 -3.44 -18.96 21.19
C ASN A 6 -4.37 -17.73 21.23
N PRO A 7 -4.45 -16.92 20.15
CA PRO A 7 -5.35 -15.78 20.05
C PRO A 7 -6.80 -16.09 20.43
N SER A 8 -7.35 -17.22 19.98
CA SER A 8 -8.73 -17.59 20.31
C SER A 8 -8.94 -17.87 21.80
N ASP A 9 -7.91 -18.41 22.47
CA ASP A 9 -7.94 -18.60 23.92
C ASP A 9 -7.83 -17.27 24.65
N ILE A 10 -7.03 -16.32 24.14
CA ILE A 10 -6.96 -14.96 24.69
C ILE A 10 -8.34 -14.29 24.61
N GLU A 11 -8.97 -14.30 23.43
CA GLU A 11 -10.29 -13.70 23.22
C GLU A 11 -11.35 -14.34 24.14
N LYS A 12 -11.37 -15.68 24.20
CA LYS A 12 -12.29 -16.41 25.07
C LYS A 12 -12.13 -16.01 26.54
N ASN A 13 -10.91 -15.99 27.07
CA ASN A 13 -10.69 -15.63 28.48
C ASN A 13 -11.04 -14.17 28.76
N ILE A 14 -10.84 -13.25 27.81
CA ILE A 14 -11.33 -11.88 27.92
C ILE A 14 -12.87 -11.85 27.97
N CYS A 15 -13.56 -12.58 27.08
CA CYS A 15 -15.02 -12.67 27.09
C CYS A 15 -15.56 -13.21 28.41
N ASP A 16 -15.01 -14.33 28.88
CA ASP A 16 -15.40 -14.95 30.16
C ASP A 16 -15.25 -13.95 31.32
N CYS A 17 -14.20 -13.12 31.30
CA CYS A 17 -13.99 -12.09 32.32
C CYS A 17 -14.98 -10.91 32.19
N ILE A 18 -15.33 -10.47 30.98
CA ILE A 18 -16.34 -9.42 30.77
C ILE A 18 -17.70 -9.84 31.35
N GLU A 19 -18.07 -11.11 31.21
CA GLU A 19 -19.32 -11.64 31.78
C GLU A 19 -19.27 -11.73 33.30
N LYS A 20 -18.16 -12.26 33.85
CA LYS A 20 -18.03 -12.57 35.28
C LYS A 20 -17.91 -11.34 36.19
N TYR A 21 -17.15 -10.33 35.78
CA TYR A 21 -16.77 -9.23 36.68
C TYR A 21 -17.62 -7.98 36.50
N GLU A 22 -17.77 -7.19 37.57
CA GLU A 22 -18.56 -5.94 37.59
C GLU A 22 -17.76 -4.71 37.17
N ASN A 23 -16.43 -4.79 37.18
CA ASN A 23 -15.56 -3.70 36.78
C ASN A 23 -14.51 -4.18 35.78
N ILE A 24 -14.26 -3.34 34.77
CA ILE A 24 -13.36 -3.61 33.66
C ILE A 24 -12.48 -2.40 33.43
N SER A 25 -11.18 -2.61 33.24
CA SER A 25 -10.29 -1.57 32.72
C SER A 25 -9.31 -2.16 31.73
N ILE A 26 -9.15 -1.44 30.63
CA ILE A 26 -8.27 -1.83 29.52
C ILE A 26 -7.28 -0.70 29.29
N SER A 27 -5.98 -1.01 29.31
CA SER A 27 -4.91 -0.09 28.89
C SER A 27 -4.14 -0.74 27.74
N VAL A 28 -4.47 -0.33 26.51
CA VAL A 28 -3.95 -0.95 25.28
C VAL A 28 -3.44 0.07 24.29
N ALA A 29 -2.39 -0.27 23.55
CA ALA A 29 -1.85 0.59 22.51
C ALA A 29 -2.90 0.87 21.42
N TRP A 30 -3.62 -0.16 20.97
CA TRP A 30 -4.59 -0.05 19.89
C TRP A 30 -5.85 -0.89 20.16
N ALA A 31 -6.99 -0.42 19.64
CA ALA A 31 -8.27 -1.14 19.71
C ALA A 31 -9.01 -1.15 18.37
N SER A 32 -9.85 -2.18 18.14
CA SER A 32 -10.73 -2.28 16.97
C SER A 32 -12.14 -2.71 17.36
N SER A 33 -13.10 -2.56 16.44
CA SER A 33 -14.53 -2.75 16.69
C SER A 33 -15.12 -4.09 16.25
N ASN A 34 -14.30 -5.07 15.85
CA ASN A 34 -14.80 -6.24 15.10
C ASN A 34 -14.59 -7.59 15.82
N SER A 35 -13.90 -7.62 16.96
CA SER A 35 -13.71 -8.83 17.77
C SER A 35 -14.99 -9.21 18.54
N GLU A 36 -15.13 -10.48 18.91
CA GLU A 36 -16.22 -10.94 19.78
C GLU A 36 -16.11 -10.30 21.16
N ALA A 37 -14.88 -10.16 21.69
CA ALA A 37 -14.65 -9.46 22.95
C ALA A 37 -15.12 -8.00 22.90
N TYR A 38 -14.92 -7.29 21.79
CA TYR A 38 -15.45 -5.93 21.63
C TYR A 38 -16.97 -5.93 21.59
N LYS A 39 -17.59 -6.77 20.75
CA LYS A 39 -19.05 -6.87 20.62
C LYS A 39 -19.71 -7.14 21.97
N LEU A 40 -19.10 -8.00 22.79
CA LEU A 40 -19.56 -8.30 24.15
C LEU A 40 -19.38 -7.11 25.09
N LEU A 41 -18.24 -6.41 25.03
CA LEU A 41 -17.93 -5.26 25.88
C LEU A 41 -18.90 -4.10 25.68
N ILE A 42 -19.28 -3.80 24.43
CA ILE A 42 -20.15 -2.66 24.09
C ILE A 42 -21.64 -2.91 24.36
N GLN A 43 -22.05 -4.11 24.78
CA GLN A 43 -23.44 -4.37 25.16
C GLN A 43 -23.85 -3.47 26.34
N ASP A 44 -25.11 -3.01 26.37
CA ASP A 44 -25.62 -2.08 27.39
C ASP A 44 -25.34 -2.49 28.84
N LYS A 45 -25.38 -3.80 29.12
CA LYS A 45 -25.09 -4.37 30.45
C LYS A 45 -23.59 -4.32 30.82
N ASN A 46 -22.70 -4.38 29.82
CA ASN A 46 -21.27 -4.52 30.03
C ASN A 46 -20.52 -3.20 29.89
N ILE A 47 -20.98 -2.29 29.02
CA ILE A 47 -20.32 -1.01 28.78
C ILE A 47 -20.26 -0.14 30.05
N LYS A 48 -21.23 -0.29 30.96
CA LYS A 48 -21.29 0.41 32.26
C LYS A 48 -20.26 -0.10 33.28
N LYS A 49 -19.72 -1.31 33.05
CA LYS A 49 -18.66 -1.92 33.87
C LYS A 49 -17.29 -1.29 33.60
N ILE A 50 -17.11 -0.64 32.46
CA ILE A 50 -15.87 0.03 32.10
C ILE A 50 -15.59 1.18 33.08
N LYS A 51 -14.39 1.15 33.65
CA LYS A 51 -13.77 2.22 34.45
C LYS A 51 -12.52 2.70 33.72
N PHE A 52 -11.78 3.65 34.30
CA PHE A 52 -10.51 4.27 33.89
C PHE A 52 -9.69 3.53 32.79
N SER A 53 -10.18 3.49 31.56
CA SER A 53 -9.59 2.73 30.45
C SER A 53 -8.87 3.68 29.50
N THR A 54 -7.76 3.22 28.93
CA THR A 54 -6.91 4.02 28.07
C THR A 54 -6.61 3.30 26.76
N VAL A 55 -6.78 4.00 25.65
CA VAL A 55 -6.43 3.49 24.31
C VAL A 55 -5.49 4.45 23.60
N GLY A 56 -4.39 3.94 23.04
CA GLY A 56 -3.48 4.76 22.26
C GLY A 56 -4.03 5.15 20.89
N LEU A 57 -3.57 6.30 20.39
CA LEU A 57 -3.83 6.77 19.03
C LEU A 57 -2.55 6.80 18.18
N HIS A 58 -1.41 6.35 18.73
CA HIS A 58 -0.13 6.30 18.02
C HIS A 58 -0.26 5.56 16.69
N PHE A 59 0.33 6.16 15.65
CA PHE A 59 0.29 5.69 14.27
C PHE A 59 -1.12 5.62 13.63
N TYR A 60 -2.17 6.14 14.29
CA TYR A 60 -3.56 6.07 13.86
C TYR A 60 -4.02 4.62 13.57
N GLN A 61 -3.68 3.68 14.46
CA GLN A 61 -4.09 2.28 14.29
C GLN A 61 -5.42 1.93 14.95
N THR A 62 -5.83 2.66 15.99
CA THR A 62 -7.13 2.44 16.64
C THR A 62 -8.27 2.74 15.67
N HIS A 63 -9.20 1.81 15.53
CA HIS A 63 -10.29 1.89 14.57
C HIS A 63 -11.27 3.03 14.94
N PRO A 64 -11.70 3.88 13.98
CA PRO A 64 -12.62 4.97 14.24
C PRO A 64 -13.92 4.52 14.91
N ASP A 65 -14.49 3.39 14.50
CA ASP A 65 -15.73 2.88 15.12
C ASP A 65 -15.57 2.53 16.61
N PHE A 66 -14.36 2.14 17.05
CA PHE A 66 -14.10 1.97 18.47
C PHE A 66 -14.18 3.33 19.19
N ILE A 67 -13.53 4.35 18.63
CA ILE A 67 -13.54 5.72 19.18
C ILE A 67 -14.95 6.30 19.19
N ASN A 68 -15.73 6.06 18.13
CA ASN A 68 -17.09 6.56 17.98
C ASN A 68 -18.01 6.13 19.13
N ASN A 69 -17.81 4.93 19.68
CA ASN A 69 -18.59 4.43 20.81
C ASN A 69 -18.21 5.07 22.16
N PHE A 70 -17.11 5.80 22.23
CA PHE A 70 -16.59 6.45 23.44
C PHE A 70 -16.30 7.94 23.24
N LEU A 71 -17.03 8.60 22.32
CA LEU A 71 -16.95 10.05 22.15
C LEU A 71 -17.53 10.75 23.38
N ASP A 72 -16.77 11.72 23.88
CA ASP A 72 -17.13 12.49 25.08
C ASP A 72 -17.39 11.63 26.33
N ASP A 73 -16.86 10.40 26.33
CA ASP A 73 -16.99 9.42 27.42
C ASP A 73 -15.77 9.47 28.32
N ASP A 74 -15.98 9.64 29.63
CA ASP A 74 -14.88 9.64 30.60
C ASP A 74 -14.44 8.22 30.99
N ARG A 75 -15.21 7.18 30.72
CA ARG A 75 -14.81 5.79 31.04
C ARG A 75 -13.60 5.34 30.21
N VAL A 76 -13.46 5.87 28.99
CA VAL A 76 -12.37 5.55 28.07
C VAL A 76 -11.71 6.83 27.58
N LYS A 77 -10.44 7.02 27.93
CA LYS A 77 -9.61 8.12 27.45
C LYS A 77 -8.60 7.64 26.42
N PHE A 78 -8.06 8.59 25.65
CA PHE A 78 -7.18 8.33 24.53
C PHE A 78 -5.85 9.05 24.66
N CYS A 79 -4.76 8.33 24.40
CA CYS A 79 -3.42 8.90 24.38
C CYS A 79 -3.09 9.36 22.94
N LYS A 80 -3.17 10.68 22.69
CA LYS A 80 -3.02 11.30 21.36
C LYS A 80 -1.59 11.23 20.84
N GLN A 81 -0.61 11.56 21.67
CA GLN A 81 0.83 11.47 21.40
C GLN A 81 1.58 11.83 22.69
N SER A 82 2.46 10.95 23.15
CA SER A 82 3.38 11.22 24.27
C SER A 82 4.81 11.38 23.73
N GLU A 83 5.76 11.83 24.56
CA GLU A 83 7.21 11.88 24.24
C GLU A 83 7.83 10.49 23.95
N GLY A 84 7.01 9.42 23.90
CA GLY A 84 7.36 8.07 23.49
C GLY A 84 6.17 7.34 22.86
N ILE A 85 6.28 6.01 22.72
CA ILE A 85 5.19 5.17 22.20
C ILE A 85 4.35 4.64 23.37
N PHE A 86 3.07 4.99 23.42
CA PHE A 86 2.14 4.36 24.34
C PHE A 86 1.86 2.93 23.88
N HIS A 87 2.45 1.94 24.56
CA HIS A 87 2.39 0.54 24.12
C HIS A 87 1.97 -0.51 25.17
N PRO A 88 1.18 -0.20 26.22
CA PRO A 88 0.69 -1.24 27.14
C PRO A 88 -0.27 -2.20 26.43
N LYS A 89 -0.44 -3.41 26.98
CA LYS A 89 -1.55 -4.33 26.70
C LYS A 89 -1.98 -5.02 27.99
N ILE A 90 -2.74 -4.30 28.80
CA ILE A 90 -3.17 -4.70 30.13
C ILE A 90 -4.70 -4.74 30.14
N TYR A 91 -5.25 -5.86 30.57
CA TYR A 91 -6.67 -6.04 30.83
C TYR A 91 -6.82 -6.37 32.32
N LEU A 92 -7.70 -5.66 33.02
CA LEU A 92 -7.99 -5.86 34.43
C LEU A 92 -9.51 -5.98 34.62
N PHE A 93 -9.92 -7.03 35.34
CA PHE A 93 -11.31 -7.34 35.63
C PHE A 93 -11.45 -7.61 37.13
N TRP A 94 -12.42 -7.00 37.81
CA TRP A 94 -12.55 -7.19 39.26
C TRP A 94 -13.95 -6.93 39.80
N ASN A 95 -14.24 -7.59 40.92
CA ASN A 95 -15.38 -7.28 41.78
C ASN A 95 -14.93 -6.50 43.02
N ASN A 96 -13.80 -6.91 43.61
CA ASN A 96 -13.14 -6.24 44.73
C ASN A 96 -11.65 -6.64 44.76
N GLN A 97 -10.88 -6.14 45.74
CA GLN A 97 -9.45 -6.40 45.85
C GLN A 97 -9.05 -7.89 46.01
N ASN A 98 -9.99 -8.74 46.43
CA ASN A 98 -9.80 -10.18 46.64
C ASN A 98 -10.47 -11.04 45.56
N ASP A 99 -11.06 -10.43 44.51
CA ASP A 99 -11.65 -11.15 43.39
C ASP A 99 -11.41 -10.37 42.11
N TRP A 100 -10.28 -10.69 41.45
CA TRP A 100 -9.81 -10.00 40.27
C TRP A 100 -8.97 -10.92 39.38
N VAL A 101 -8.89 -10.55 38.10
CA VAL A 101 -8.03 -11.18 37.11
C VAL A 101 -7.35 -10.08 36.30
N SER A 102 -6.07 -10.26 36.02
CA SER A 102 -5.38 -9.48 34.99
C SER A 102 -4.84 -10.38 33.88
N ILE A 103 -4.91 -9.87 32.65
CA ILE A 103 -4.33 -10.48 31.46
C ILE A 103 -3.35 -9.45 30.87
N ILE A 104 -2.07 -9.80 30.77
CA ILE A 104 -1.01 -8.88 30.34
C ILE A 104 -0.09 -9.57 29.33
N GLY A 105 0.33 -8.86 28.28
CA GLY A 105 1.29 -9.41 27.32
C GLY A 105 1.38 -8.61 26.03
N SER A 106 1.30 -9.30 24.88
CA SER A 106 1.52 -8.73 23.54
C SER A 106 0.22 -8.35 22.78
N ALA A 107 -0.92 -8.97 23.11
CA ALA A 107 -2.16 -8.81 22.38
C ALA A 107 -2.88 -7.48 22.67
N ASN A 108 -2.94 -6.60 21.67
CA ASN A 108 -3.80 -5.42 21.67
C ASN A 108 -5.29 -5.80 21.57
N PHE A 109 -6.21 -4.86 21.81
CA PHE A 109 -7.66 -5.10 21.72
C PHE A 109 -8.16 -5.00 20.28
N THR A 110 -7.48 -5.71 19.37
CA THR A 110 -7.76 -5.69 17.93
C THR A 110 -8.18 -7.05 17.42
N LEU A 111 -8.98 -7.10 16.34
CA LEU A 111 -9.41 -8.35 15.73
C LEU A 111 -8.21 -9.25 15.39
N SER A 112 -7.17 -8.70 14.76
CA SER A 112 -6.00 -9.49 14.36
C SER A 112 -5.23 -10.07 15.55
N ALA A 113 -5.04 -9.32 16.64
CA ALA A 113 -4.39 -9.81 17.85
C ALA A 113 -5.19 -10.93 18.52
N LEU A 114 -6.53 -10.85 18.46
CA LEU A 114 -7.44 -11.81 19.09
C LEU A 114 -7.78 -13.02 18.20
N THR A 115 -7.40 -13.02 16.91
CA THR A 115 -7.78 -14.11 15.98
C THR A 115 -6.68 -14.64 15.05
N LYS A 116 -5.63 -13.86 14.75
CA LYS A 116 -4.67 -14.17 13.66
C LYS A 116 -3.20 -14.12 14.07
N ASN A 117 -2.81 -13.11 14.84
CA ASN A 117 -1.41 -12.85 15.16
C ASN A 117 -0.82 -13.95 16.04
N THR A 118 0.50 -14.10 16.03
CA THR A 118 1.19 -14.85 17.07
C THR A 118 1.33 -13.96 18.30
N GLU A 119 0.58 -14.25 19.35
CA GLU A 119 0.53 -13.47 20.59
C GLU A 119 0.82 -14.37 21.80
N ILE A 120 1.32 -13.76 22.86
CA ILE A 120 1.49 -14.38 24.18
C ILE A 120 1.00 -13.42 25.27
N MET A 121 0.18 -13.96 26.18
CA MET A 121 -0.33 -13.28 27.36
C MET A 121 -0.14 -14.15 28.61
N ILE A 122 -0.03 -13.52 29.77
CA ILE A 122 -0.12 -14.16 31.08
C ILE A 122 -1.42 -13.72 31.73
N MET A 123 -2.20 -14.67 32.22
CA MET A 123 -3.39 -14.47 33.02
C MET A 123 -3.10 -14.88 34.46
N PHE A 124 -3.37 -13.99 35.41
CA PHE A 124 -3.16 -14.20 36.84
C PHE A 124 -4.24 -13.52 37.67
N SER A 125 -4.33 -13.92 38.93
CA SER A 125 -5.40 -13.53 39.85
C SER A 125 -4.87 -13.32 41.27
N GLN A 126 -5.76 -12.98 42.21
CA GLN A 126 -5.45 -12.89 43.64
C GLN A 126 -4.83 -14.18 44.23
N LEU A 127 -5.07 -15.33 43.60
CA LEU A 127 -4.52 -16.61 44.06
C LEU A 127 -3.04 -16.80 43.69
N ASP A 128 -2.55 -15.97 42.77
CA ASP A 128 -1.20 -16.08 42.22
C ASP A 128 -0.26 -15.02 42.80
N VAL A 129 -0.74 -13.78 42.93
CA VAL A 129 0.02 -12.61 43.39
C VAL A 129 -0.88 -11.64 44.15
N ASN A 130 -0.28 -10.79 45.00
CA ASN A 130 -1.01 -9.77 45.77
C ASN A 130 -0.81 -8.35 45.17
N ASP A 131 -0.89 -8.24 43.85
CA ASP A 131 -0.46 -7.03 43.11
C ASP A 131 -1.63 -6.25 42.50
N PHE A 132 -2.85 -6.45 43.00
CA PHE A 132 -4.05 -5.78 42.48
C PHE A 132 -3.89 -4.26 42.40
N GLN A 133 -3.37 -3.65 43.48
CA GLN A 133 -3.18 -2.20 43.53
C GLN A 133 -2.10 -1.72 42.56
N GLU A 134 -1.03 -2.49 42.38
CA GLU A 134 0.05 -2.13 41.45
C GLU A 134 -0.45 -2.13 40.01
N VAL A 135 -1.12 -3.22 39.58
CA VAL A 135 -1.72 -3.31 38.24
C VAL A 135 -2.74 -2.18 38.03
N LYS A 136 -3.59 -1.93 39.03
CA LYS A 136 -4.59 -0.87 38.97
C LYS A 136 -3.97 0.53 38.86
N ASN A 137 -2.93 0.82 39.65
CA ASN A 137 -2.24 2.11 39.63
C ASN A 137 -1.59 2.37 38.26
N ILE A 138 -0.96 1.37 37.64
CA ILE A 138 -0.40 1.52 36.28
C ILE A 138 -1.48 1.92 35.27
N ILE A 139 -2.68 1.35 35.36
CA ILE A 139 -3.79 1.71 34.46
C ILE A 139 -4.29 3.13 34.77
N ILE A 140 -4.42 3.50 36.05
CA ILE A 140 -4.83 4.85 36.47
C ILE A 140 -3.82 5.89 35.99
N ASP A 141 -2.52 5.67 36.17
CA ASP A 141 -1.45 6.57 35.72
C ASP A 141 -1.51 6.82 34.21
N ASN A 142 -1.82 5.78 33.43
CA ASN A 142 -2.02 5.90 31.98
C ASN A 142 -3.27 6.71 31.65
N TYR A 143 -4.35 6.48 32.40
CA TYR A 143 -5.65 7.15 32.22
C TYR A 143 -5.60 8.64 32.59
N GLU A 144 -4.86 9.01 33.63
CA GLU A 144 -4.68 10.40 34.04
C GLU A 144 -3.89 11.22 33.01
N LYS A 145 -2.94 10.58 32.30
CA LYS A 145 -2.17 11.18 31.20
C LYS A 145 -2.91 11.22 29.87
N ALA A 146 -4.07 10.58 29.77
CA ALA A 146 -4.88 10.51 28.57
C ALA A 146 -6.00 11.56 28.57
N GLU A 147 -6.59 11.80 27.40
CA GLU A 147 -7.63 12.81 27.21
C GLU A 147 -8.96 12.19 26.76
N ILE A 148 -10.08 12.82 27.12
CA ILE A 148 -11.38 12.46 26.54
C ILE A 148 -11.35 12.80 25.05
N PHE A 149 -11.78 11.88 24.20
CA PHE A 149 -11.87 12.13 22.78
C PHE A 149 -13.13 12.93 22.47
N LYS A 150 -12.96 14.15 21.95
CA LYS A 150 -14.08 15.05 21.67
C LYS A 150 -14.73 14.75 20.32
N LYS A 151 -16.06 14.85 20.25
CA LYS A 151 -16.80 14.62 19.00
C LYS A 151 -16.34 15.50 17.84
N GLU A 152 -15.88 16.72 18.12
CA GLU A 152 -15.34 17.65 17.11
C GLU A 152 -14.03 17.16 16.46
N ASP A 153 -13.19 16.41 17.18
CA ASP A 153 -11.94 15.86 16.67
C ASP A 153 -12.15 14.61 15.79
N PHE A 154 -13.33 13.98 15.86
CA PHE A 154 -13.57 12.64 15.31
C PHE A 154 -13.43 12.60 13.79
N GLN A 155 -14.00 13.58 13.09
CA GLN A 155 -13.92 13.65 11.64
C GLN A 155 -12.46 13.79 11.16
N GLY A 156 -11.67 14.60 11.88
CA GLY A 156 -10.24 14.77 11.60
C GLY A 156 -9.48 13.47 11.74
N TYR A 157 -9.69 12.75 12.85
CA TYR A 157 -9.05 11.45 13.08
C TYR A 157 -9.45 10.42 12.01
N GLN A 158 -10.74 10.31 11.69
CA GLN A 158 -11.24 9.36 10.68
C GLN A 158 -10.60 9.61 9.31
N ASN A 159 -10.43 10.86 8.91
CA ASN A 159 -9.76 11.23 7.66
C ASN A 159 -8.30 10.75 7.62
N ILE A 160 -7.55 10.99 8.70
CA ILE A 160 -6.14 10.56 8.78
C ILE A 160 -6.02 9.04 8.83
N TRP A 161 -6.89 8.38 9.60
CA TRP A 161 -6.97 6.92 9.67
C TRP A 161 -7.23 6.30 8.29
N ASN A 162 -8.20 6.82 7.54
CA ASN A 162 -8.50 6.38 6.17
C ASN A 162 -7.30 6.56 5.23
N GLN A 163 -6.59 7.68 5.34
CA GLN A 163 -5.40 7.95 4.53
C GLN A 163 -4.26 6.96 4.83
N LYS A 164 -4.02 6.66 6.12
CA LYS A 164 -2.97 5.71 6.54
C LYS A 164 -3.34 4.26 6.26
N ASN A 165 -4.60 3.87 6.40
CA ASN A 165 -5.03 2.51 6.11
C ASN A 165 -5.15 2.20 4.63
N LYS A 166 -5.38 3.19 3.75
CA LYS A 166 -5.18 2.98 2.30
C LYS A 166 -3.75 2.58 1.95
N GLN A 167 -2.77 3.06 2.71
CA GLN A 167 -1.36 2.64 2.54
C GLN A 167 -1.10 1.23 3.09
N LYS A 168 -1.78 0.82 4.16
CA LYS A 168 -1.69 -0.54 4.73
C LYS A 168 -2.52 -1.60 3.99
N GLN A 169 -3.70 -1.29 3.47
CA GLN A 169 -4.48 -2.22 2.65
C GLN A 169 -3.76 -2.59 1.35
N ASN A 170 -3.01 -1.65 0.77
CA ASN A 170 -2.08 -1.96 -0.32
C ASN A 170 -0.95 -2.94 0.10
N LEU A 171 -0.69 -3.14 1.40
CA LEU A 171 0.30 -4.09 1.93
C LEU A 171 -0.32 -5.41 2.40
N ASP A 172 -1.51 -5.37 3.03
CA ASP A 172 -2.16 -6.54 3.64
C ASP A 172 -3.05 -7.37 2.67
N ASP A 173 -3.60 -6.75 1.61
CA ASP A 173 -4.44 -7.47 0.63
C ASP A 173 -3.62 -8.33 -0.35
N PHE A 174 -2.29 -8.18 -0.37
CA PHE A 174 -1.40 -8.97 -1.22
C PHE A 174 -0.74 -10.08 -0.41
N LYS A 175 -1.52 -11.12 -0.13
CA LYS A 175 -0.98 -12.48 0.14
C LYS A 175 -0.34 -13.05 -1.13
N PHE A 176 0.75 -12.46 -1.59
CA PHE A 176 1.62 -13.06 -2.58
C PHE A 176 2.99 -13.21 -1.97
N SER A 177 3.58 -14.38 -2.19
CA SER A 177 4.90 -14.77 -1.70
C SER A 177 6.00 -13.93 -2.35
N GLN A 178 6.08 -12.64 -2.06
CA GLN A 178 7.23 -11.84 -2.42
C GLN A 178 8.38 -12.24 -1.48
N LYS A 179 9.58 -12.42 -2.03
CA LYS A 179 10.77 -12.51 -1.18
C LYS A 179 10.87 -11.19 -0.39
N PRO A 180 11.26 -11.22 0.90
CA PRO A 180 11.55 -9.99 1.63
C PRO A 180 12.49 -9.09 0.82
N LEU A 181 12.23 -7.77 0.76
CA LEU A 181 12.97 -6.81 -0.08
C LEU A 181 14.49 -6.96 0.03
N TYR A 182 15.01 -7.18 1.25
CA TYR A 182 16.45 -7.34 1.52
C TYR A 182 17.07 -8.57 0.83
N LYS A 183 16.28 -9.52 0.33
CA LYS A 183 16.74 -10.67 -0.46
C LYS A 183 16.70 -10.41 -1.96
N SER A 184 16.08 -9.32 -2.43
CA SER A 184 16.12 -8.94 -3.83
C SER A 184 17.49 -8.37 -4.16
N SER A 185 18.09 -8.83 -5.25
CA SER A 185 19.39 -8.32 -5.72
C SER A 185 19.31 -6.96 -6.43
N ILE A 186 18.10 -6.39 -6.58
CA ILE A 186 17.88 -5.07 -7.15
C ILE A 186 17.08 -4.14 -6.24
N LEU A 187 16.04 -4.64 -5.56
CA LEU A 187 15.18 -3.80 -4.72
C LEU A 187 15.83 -3.42 -3.39
N SER A 188 16.86 -4.14 -2.96
CA SER A 188 17.62 -3.84 -1.73
C SER A 188 18.71 -2.78 -1.93
N LEU A 189 19.06 -2.45 -3.18
CA LEU A 189 20.18 -1.58 -3.48
C LEU A 189 19.87 -0.13 -3.08
N ASN A 190 20.91 0.58 -2.62
CA ASN A 190 20.87 2.04 -2.59
C ASN A 190 21.11 2.64 -3.99
N TRP A 191 20.99 3.97 -4.11
CA TRP A 191 21.13 4.64 -5.41
C TRP A 191 22.50 4.42 -6.06
N GLU A 192 23.59 4.55 -5.30
CA GLU A 192 24.96 4.40 -5.81
C GLU A 192 25.20 3.00 -6.36
N GLU A 193 24.73 1.98 -5.65
CA GLU A 193 24.82 0.58 -6.05
C GLU A 193 23.97 0.29 -7.30
N TYR A 194 22.73 0.79 -7.33
CA TYR A 194 21.83 0.64 -8.48
C TYR A 194 22.39 1.31 -9.74
N TYR A 195 22.87 2.56 -9.61
CA TYR A 195 23.48 3.29 -10.70
C TYR A 195 24.75 2.60 -11.20
N SER A 196 25.61 2.13 -10.29
CA SER A 196 26.79 1.34 -10.63
C SER A 196 26.43 0.05 -11.36
N LEU A 197 25.34 -0.62 -10.96
CA LEU A 197 24.85 -1.83 -11.61
C LEU A 197 24.37 -1.54 -13.04
N LEU A 198 23.65 -0.44 -13.26
CA LEU A 198 23.26 0.03 -14.59
C LEU A 198 24.50 0.22 -15.47
N LEU A 199 25.50 0.97 -15.01
CA LEU A 199 26.71 1.24 -15.80
C LEU A 199 27.51 -0.04 -16.13
N LYS A 200 27.50 -1.04 -15.24
CA LYS A 200 28.26 -2.29 -15.42
C LYS A 200 27.56 -3.31 -16.30
N LYS A 201 26.23 -3.43 -16.20
CA LYS A 201 25.47 -4.53 -16.84
C LYS A 201 24.47 -4.07 -17.88
N GLY A 202 24.06 -2.81 -17.85
CA GLY A 202 23.02 -2.29 -18.71
C GLY A 202 23.49 -2.16 -20.15
N ASN A 203 22.66 -2.64 -21.08
CA ASN A 203 22.91 -2.52 -22.50
C ASN A 203 22.35 -1.19 -23.07
N SER A 204 23.05 -0.63 -24.06
CA SER A 204 22.58 0.52 -24.86
C SER A 204 22.06 1.71 -24.02
N LEU A 205 22.68 1.97 -22.86
CA LEU A 205 22.19 2.94 -21.87
C LEU A 205 21.99 4.34 -22.45
N ASP A 206 22.96 4.83 -23.21
CA ASP A 206 22.90 6.18 -23.78
C ASP A 206 21.76 6.30 -24.80
N GLU A 207 21.55 5.28 -25.63
CA GLU A 207 20.44 5.25 -26.60
C GLU A 207 19.09 5.16 -25.90
N ARG A 208 19.00 4.34 -24.84
CA ARG A 208 17.81 4.22 -23.99
C ARG A 208 17.43 5.55 -23.34
N LEU A 209 18.40 6.25 -22.76
CA LEU A 209 18.18 7.59 -22.19
C LEU A 209 17.76 8.60 -23.26
N LYS A 210 18.42 8.58 -24.43
CA LYS A 210 18.09 9.46 -25.55
C LYS A 210 16.65 9.26 -26.01
N LEU A 211 16.20 8.01 -26.13
CA LEU A 211 14.83 7.65 -26.47
C LEU A 211 13.84 8.17 -25.44
N LEU A 212 14.06 7.89 -24.15
CA LEU A 212 13.16 8.34 -23.07
C LEU A 212 13.06 9.87 -23.03
N LYS A 213 14.18 10.57 -23.20
CA LYS A 213 14.19 12.03 -23.28
C LYS A 213 13.37 12.54 -24.46
N ARG A 214 13.51 11.93 -25.65
CA ARG A 214 12.72 12.31 -26.82
C ARG A 214 11.22 12.02 -26.64
N ALA A 215 10.87 10.90 -26.00
CA ALA A 215 9.48 10.59 -25.69
C ALA A 215 8.86 11.63 -24.74
N GLN A 216 9.60 12.03 -23.69
CA GLN A 216 9.18 13.11 -22.78
C GLN A 216 9.04 14.46 -23.50
N GLU A 217 9.95 14.78 -24.42
CA GLU A 217 9.85 15.99 -25.26
C GLU A 217 8.52 16.02 -26.04
N TYR A 218 8.08 14.90 -26.62
CA TYR A 218 6.76 14.84 -27.28
C TYR A 218 5.62 15.11 -26.29
N PHE A 219 5.62 14.44 -25.14
CA PHE A 219 4.55 14.60 -24.13
C PHE A 219 4.50 15.98 -23.48
N ASN A 220 5.62 16.71 -23.46
CA ASN A 220 5.68 18.08 -22.95
C ASN A 220 5.16 19.10 -23.97
N GLN A 221 5.23 18.78 -25.27
CA GLN A 221 4.81 19.68 -26.35
C GLN A 221 3.35 19.48 -26.73
N ASN A 222 2.85 18.24 -26.66
CA ASN A 222 1.52 17.88 -27.16
C ASN A 222 0.84 16.85 -26.27
N THR A 223 -0.50 16.91 -26.23
CA THR A 223 -1.31 15.76 -25.83
C THR A 223 -1.10 14.62 -26.84
N PHE A 224 -1.34 13.39 -26.44
CA PHE A 224 -1.14 12.24 -27.33
C PHE A 224 -2.02 12.31 -28.59
N LEU A 225 -3.23 12.85 -28.45
CA LEU A 225 -4.13 13.16 -29.58
C LEU A 225 -3.48 14.10 -30.60
N ASN A 226 -2.80 15.16 -30.14
CA ASN A 226 -2.22 16.20 -30.98
C ASN A 226 -0.82 15.87 -31.54
N MET A 227 -0.24 14.74 -31.15
CA MET A 227 1.00 14.25 -31.75
C MET A 227 0.80 13.88 -33.23
N THR A 228 1.88 13.84 -34.00
CA THR A 228 1.80 13.26 -35.35
C THR A 228 1.67 11.73 -35.26
N GLU A 229 1.16 11.11 -36.32
CA GLU A 229 1.15 9.64 -36.44
C GLU A 229 2.55 9.04 -36.23
N GLU A 230 3.59 9.69 -36.76
CA GLU A 230 4.97 9.25 -36.59
C GLU A 230 5.40 9.31 -35.11
N GLN A 231 5.09 10.40 -34.40
CA GLN A 231 5.40 10.54 -32.98
C GLN A 231 4.68 9.48 -32.13
N ARG A 232 3.40 9.21 -32.40
CA ARG A 232 2.66 8.15 -31.71
C ARG A 232 3.27 6.77 -31.95
N LYS A 233 3.63 6.46 -33.21
CA LYS A 233 4.32 5.21 -33.58
C LYS A 233 5.70 5.08 -32.94
N ASN A 234 6.42 6.18 -32.80
CA ASN A 234 7.70 6.23 -32.08
C ASN A 234 7.49 5.85 -30.60
N ILE A 235 6.57 6.51 -29.89
CA ILE A 235 6.28 6.25 -28.48
C ILE A 235 5.97 4.77 -28.23
N VAL A 236 5.15 4.14 -29.07
CA VAL A 236 4.78 2.72 -28.88
C VAL A 236 5.83 1.73 -29.41
N GLY A 237 6.95 2.20 -29.95
CA GLY A 237 8.02 1.34 -30.46
C GLY A 237 7.65 0.59 -31.74
N ALA A 238 6.87 1.22 -32.62
CA ALA A 238 6.49 0.68 -33.93
C ALA A 238 7.47 1.05 -35.05
N ASN A 239 8.23 2.14 -34.87
CA ASN A 239 9.27 2.55 -35.80
C ASN A 239 10.64 2.01 -35.37
N LEU A 240 11.58 1.92 -36.32
CA LEU A 240 12.97 1.57 -36.06
C LEU A 240 13.77 2.83 -35.73
N SER A 241 14.25 3.54 -36.75
CA SER A 241 15.08 4.74 -36.60
C SER A 241 14.35 5.97 -37.12
N LYS A 242 14.07 6.91 -36.21
CA LYS A 242 13.34 8.16 -36.47
C LYS A 242 13.70 9.22 -35.44
N ASP A 243 13.62 10.48 -35.83
CA ASP A 243 13.84 11.64 -34.94
C ASP A 243 15.17 11.59 -34.18
N GLY A 244 16.22 11.08 -34.82
CA GLY A 244 17.55 10.97 -34.22
C GLY A 244 17.67 9.87 -33.16
N ILE A 245 16.67 8.99 -33.02
CA ILE A 245 16.75 7.74 -32.25
C ILE A 245 17.06 6.60 -33.22
N ASN A 246 18.00 5.74 -32.83
CA ASN A 246 18.47 4.62 -33.64
C ASN A 246 17.52 3.42 -33.58
N ASP A 247 16.90 3.19 -32.42
CA ASP A 247 15.94 2.10 -32.24
C ASP A 247 14.83 2.44 -31.23
N TRP A 248 13.66 2.88 -31.74
CA TRP A 248 12.47 3.11 -30.92
C TRP A 248 11.89 1.85 -30.28
N ARG A 249 12.35 0.66 -30.68
CA ARG A 249 11.90 -0.64 -30.15
C ARG A 249 12.59 -1.03 -28.84
N LEU A 250 13.61 -0.29 -28.41
CA LEU A 250 14.14 -0.39 -27.05
C LEU A 250 13.01 -0.19 -26.04
N PHE A 251 13.03 -0.88 -24.90
CA PHE A 251 11.89 -1.04 -23.97
C PHE A 251 10.64 -1.65 -24.64
N GLY A 252 10.82 -2.63 -25.51
CA GLY A 252 9.75 -3.43 -26.11
C GLY A 252 9.14 -2.83 -27.39
N ARG A 253 9.14 -3.63 -28.45
CA ARG A 253 8.35 -3.34 -29.67
C ARG A 253 6.88 -3.71 -29.47
N MET A 254 5.96 -2.84 -29.85
CA MET A 254 4.51 -3.13 -29.85
C MET A 254 3.93 -3.23 -31.27
N PRO A 255 4.33 -4.22 -32.09
CA PRO A 255 3.80 -4.39 -33.46
C PRO A 255 2.43 -5.07 -33.43
N ILE A 256 1.51 -4.58 -32.60
CA ILE A 256 0.16 -5.12 -32.48
C ILE A 256 -0.70 -4.40 -33.54
N PRO A 257 -1.07 -5.04 -34.67
CA PRO A 257 -1.66 -4.32 -35.79
C PRO A 257 -2.95 -3.58 -35.42
N ARG A 258 -3.78 -4.21 -34.58
CA ARG A 258 -5.00 -3.59 -34.04
C ARG A 258 -4.71 -2.38 -33.16
N PHE A 259 -3.62 -2.37 -32.39
CA PHE A 259 -3.25 -1.22 -31.57
C PHE A 259 -2.72 -0.09 -32.45
N ILE A 260 -1.81 -0.40 -33.38
CA ILE A 260 -1.25 0.59 -34.31
C ILE A 260 -2.33 1.21 -35.20
N ALA A 261 -3.30 0.43 -35.67
CA ALA A 261 -4.42 0.96 -36.45
C ALA A 261 -5.20 2.02 -35.67
N ARG A 262 -5.44 1.82 -34.37
CA ARG A 262 -6.13 2.79 -33.50
C ARG A 262 -5.31 4.04 -33.20
N LEU A 263 -3.99 3.95 -33.20
CA LEU A 263 -3.16 5.15 -33.08
C LEU A 263 -3.28 6.09 -34.29
N ASN A 264 -3.80 5.57 -35.42
CA ASN A 264 -3.94 6.32 -36.66
C ASN A 264 -5.41 6.60 -37.00
N SER A 265 -6.36 6.15 -36.17
CA SER A 265 -7.76 6.48 -36.36
C SER A 265 -7.99 7.96 -35.99
N LYS A 266 -8.84 8.65 -36.75
CA LYS A 266 -9.32 10.01 -36.43
C LYS A 266 -10.66 9.98 -35.69
N ASP A 267 -10.92 8.89 -34.98
CA ASP A 267 -12.16 8.65 -34.27
C ASP A 267 -11.97 8.78 -32.75
N SER A 268 -13.06 8.57 -32.02
CA SER A 268 -13.10 8.64 -30.56
C SER A 268 -12.11 7.69 -29.86
N GLN A 269 -11.60 6.66 -30.55
CA GLN A 269 -10.70 5.67 -29.92
C GLN A 269 -9.33 6.28 -29.62
N LEU A 270 -8.78 7.11 -30.52
CA LEU A 270 -7.53 7.83 -30.26
C LEU A 270 -7.70 8.84 -29.11
N GLU A 271 -8.87 9.49 -29.04
CA GLU A 271 -9.22 10.40 -27.95
C GLU A 271 -9.25 9.68 -26.60
N TYR A 272 -9.87 8.49 -26.51
CA TYR A 272 -9.83 7.67 -25.29
C TYR A 272 -8.41 7.26 -24.88
N ILE A 273 -7.55 6.91 -25.83
CA ILE A 273 -6.14 6.63 -25.53
C ILE A 273 -5.43 7.89 -25.02
N SER A 274 -5.66 9.05 -25.62
CA SER A 274 -5.09 10.31 -25.13
C SER A 274 -5.58 10.63 -23.71
N ASN A 275 -6.89 10.57 -23.48
CA ASN A 275 -7.51 10.82 -22.18
C ASN A 275 -6.96 9.87 -21.11
N SER A 276 -6.70 8.60 -21.46
CA SER A 276 -6.06 7.66 -20.53
C SER A 276 -4.68 8.13 -20.09
N ILE A 277 -3.85 8.58 -21.03
CA ILE A 277 -2.49 9.08 -20.73
C ILE A 277 -2.54 10.36 -19.89
N ASP A 278 -3.55 11.21 -20.12
CA ASP A 278 -3.74 12.44 -19.37
C ASP A 278 -4.17 12.21 -17.90
N MET A 279 -4.64 11.01 -17.56
CA MET A 279 -4.85 10.60 -16.16
C MET A 279 -3.54 10.41 -15.39
N ILE A 280 -2.39 10.38 -16.07
CA ILE A 280 -1.08 10.20 -15.46
C ILE A 280 -0.37 11.55 -15.36
N PRO A 281 -0.16 12.09 -14.14
CA PRO A 281 0.49 13.38 -13.96
C PRO A 281 1.90 13.42 -14.56
N ASN A 282 2.24 14.54 -15.22
CA ASN A 282 3.58 14.78 -15.79
C ASN A 282 4.69 14.84 -14.73
N LEU A 283 4.35 15.30 -13.52
CA LEU A 283 5.28 15.51 -12.41
C LEU A 283 4.59 15.12 -11.10
N GLY A 284 5.41 14.88 -10.07
CA GLY A 284 4.93 14.56 -8.74
C GLY A 284 4.48 13.11 -8.60
N LYS A 285 3.85 12.82 -7.46
CA LYS A 285 3.46 11.48 -7.04
C LYS A 285 2.30 10.96 -7.91
N ILE A 286 2.42 9.72 -8.39
CA ILE A 286 1.34 9.01 -9.09
C ILE A 286 0.63 8.07 -8.11
N THR A 287 -0.66 8.23 -7.95
CA THR A 287 -1.50 7.41 -7.08
C THR A 287 -2.04 6.17 -7.79
N LYS A 288 -2.54 5.20 -7.01
CA LYS A 288 -3.23 4.02 -7.57
C LYS A 288 -4.50 4.41 -8.33
N THR A 289 -5.21 5.44 -7.86
CA THR A 289 -6.38 6.00 -8.54
C THR A 289 -6.04 6.59 -9.92
N ASP A 290 -4.89 7.26 -10.06
CA ASP A 290 -4.43 7.76 -11.37
C ASP A 290 -4.22 6.60 -12.37
N TYR A 291 -3.61 5.51 -11.89
CA TYR A 291 -3.42 4.29 -12.68
C TYR A 291 -4.74 3.59 -13.02
N GLU A 292 -5.67 3.47 -12.06
CA GLU A 292 -7.00 2.90 -12.31
C GLU A 292 -7.81 3.72 -13.31
N ASN A 293 -7.74 5.05 -13.23
CA ASN A 293 -8.35 5.97 -14.20
C ASN A 293 -7.70 5.84 -15.58
N PHE A 294 -6.37 5.72 -15.66
CA PHE A 294 -5.69 5.38 -16.91
C PHE A 294 -6.28 4.09 -17.51
N LEU A 295 -6.38 3.02 -16.72
CA LEU A 295 -6.91 1.73 -17.20
C LEU A 295 -8.37 1.85 -17.66
N TYR A 296 -9.18 2.64 -16.96
CA TYR A 296 -10.58 2.88 -17.32
C TYR A 296 -10.71 3.47 -18.73
N TYR A 297 -10.05 4.60 -18.99
CA TYR A 297 -10.10 5.25 -20.31
C TYR A 297 -9.41 4.42 -21.39
N PHE A 298 -8.31 3.74 -21.06
CA PHE A 298 -7.62 2.90 -22.02
C PHE A 298 -8.49 1.73 -22.47
N LYS A 299 -9.19 1.06 -21.55
CA LYS A 299 -10.15 -0.02 -21.87
C LYS A 299 -11.39 0.52 -22.58
N ALA A 300 -11.83 1.74 -22.29
CA ALA A 300 -12.94 2.36 -23.00
C ALA A 300 -12.64 2.55 -24.50
N SER A 301 -11.37 2.72 -24.88
CA SER A 301 -10.98 2.76 -26.30
C SER A 301 -11.28 1.48 -27.08
N ASP A 302 -11.53 0.34 -26.39
CA ASP A 302 -11.85 -0.95 -27.01
C ASP A 302 -13.34 -1.13 -27.36
N ASN A 303 -14.24 -0.37 -26.73
CA ASN A 303 -15.68 -0.55 -26.90
C ASN A 303 -16.28 0.80 -27.30
N ASN A 304 -16.89 0.90 -28.49
CA ASN A 304 -17.68 2.07 -28.91
C ASN A 304 -18.66 2.48 -27.79
N PHE A 305 -18.26 3.44 -26.96
CA PHE A 305 -18.75 3.72 -25.61
C PHE A 305 -20.27 3.55 -25.47
N ILE A 306 -20.72 2.47 -24.82
CA ILE A 306 -22.09 2.32 -24.31
C ILE A 306 -21.98 2.37 -22.79
N ASP A 307 -22.42 3.50 -22.25
CA ASP A 307 -22.81 3.80 -20.87
C ASP A 307 -22.02 3.18 -19.68
N SER A 308 -21.68 4.08 -18.76
CA SER A 308 -20.62 4.03 -17.75
C SER A 308 -20.77 3.05 -16.57
N VAL A 309 -21.64 2.03 -16.65
CA VAL A 309 -21.88 1.09 -15.51
C VAL A 309 -21.50 -0.36 -15.84
N GLU A 310 -21.41 -0.76 -17.11
CA GLU A 310 -21.12 -2.15 -17.50
C GLU A 310 -19.67 -2.42 -17.97
N VAL A 311 -18.82 -1.39 -18.06
CA VAL A 311 -17.43 -1.52 -18.57
C VAL A 311 -16.59 -2.52 -17.76
N TYR A 312 -16.87 -2.68 -16.46
CA TYR A 312 -16.18 -3.65 -15.61
C TYR A 312 -16.64 -5.10 -15.78
N LYS A 313 -17.75 -5.37 -16.49
CA LYS A 313 -18.36 -6.71 -16.59
C LYS A 313 -18.17 -7.42 -17.92
N LYS A 314 -17.86 -6.71 -19.01
CA LYS A 314 -17.44 -7.37 -20.26
C LYS A 314 -15.96 -7.65 -20.21
N GLU A 315 -15.56 -8.90 -20.47
CA GLU A 315 -14.17 -9.26 -20.75
C GLU A 315 -13.71 -8.51 -22.00
N CYS A 316 -13.23 -7.29 -21.80
CA CYS A 316 -12.75 -6.46 -22.89
C CYS A 316 -11.46 -7.09 -23.44
N TRP A 317 -11.32 -7.08 -24.75
CA TRP A 317 -10.12 -7.51 -25.47
C TRP A 317 -9.00 -6.48 -25.31
N GLY A 318 -8.60 -6.18 -24.08
CA GLY A 318 -7.48 -5.27 -23.83
C GLY A 318 -6.22 -5.75 -24.56
N TYR A 319 -5.43 -4.80 -25.07
CA TYR A 319 -4.15 -5.06 -25.75
C TYR A 319 -3.07 -5.67 -24.87
N GLY A 320 -3.38 -5.87 -23.59
CA GLY A 320 -2.52 -6.45 -22.60
C GLY A 320 -1.67 -5.45 -21.85
N ILE A 321 -0.97 -5.95 -20.85
CA ILE A 321 -0.11 -5.12 -19.99
C ILE A 321 1.07 -4.50 -20.74
N SER A 322 1.58 -5.14 -21.80
CA SER A 322 2.76 -4.65 -22.51
C SER A 322 2.55 -3.28 -23.19
N PRO A 323 1.50 -3.04 -24.00
CA PRO A 323 1.22 -1.71 -24.56
C PRO A 323 0.95 -0.63 -23.51
N ILE A 324 0.26 -1.00 -22.43
CA ILE A 324 -0.06 -0.09 -21.32
C ILE A 324 1.22 0.33 -20.58
N SER A 325 1.99 -0.64 -20.10
CA SER A 325 3.24 -0.38 -19.39
C SER A 325 4.26 0.35 -20.28
N ARG A 326 4.24 0.11 -21.60
CA ARG A 326 5.02 0.89 -22.57
C ARG A 326 4.65 2.36 -22.58
N LEU A 327 3.37 2.69 -22.79
CA LEU A 327 2.91 4.09 -22.80
C LEU A 327 3.25 4.79 -21.49
N LEU A 328 3.00 4.11 -20.37
CA LEU A 328 3.30 4.61 -19.03
C LEU A 328 4.80 4.87 -18.83
N SER A 329 5.68 3.94 -19.23
CA SER A 329 7.14 4.13 -19.14
C SER A 329 7.66 5.24 -20.03
N MET A 330 7.05 5.49 -21.19
CA MET A 330 7.45 6.62 -22.03
C MET A 330 7.02 7.97 -21.44
N LYS A 331 5.85 7.99 -20.77
CA LYS A 331 5.29 9.18 -20.12
C LYS A 331 6.02 9.53 -18.82
N ARG A 332 6.24 8.53 -17.96
CA ARG A 332 6.83 8.65 -16.62
C ARG A 332 7.88 7.55 -16.39
N PRO A 333 9.06 7.66 -17.04
CA PRO A 333 10.13 6.65 -16.92
C PRO A 333 10.75 6.58 -15.53
N ASP A 334 10.51 7.58 -14.68
CA ASP A 334 10.84 7.60 -13.27
C ASP A 334 9.90 6.74 -12.40
N GLU A 335 8.76 6.30 -12.93
CA GLU A 335 7.70 5.62 -12.17
C GLU A 335 7.33 4.25 -12.72
N PHE A 336 7.40 4.06 -14.04
CA PHE A 336 6.89 2.85 -14.68
C PHE A 336 7.93 2.05 -15.44
N PHE A 337 7.76 0.73 -15.40
CA PHE A 337 8.59 -0.25 -16.08
C PHE A 337 7.83 -0.90 -17.24
N CYS A 338 8.41 -0.91 -18.45
CA CYS A 338 7.74 -1.52 -19.59
C CYS A 338 7.86 -3.05 -19.51
N LEU A 339 6.78 -3.72 -19.09
CA LEU A 339 6.76 -5.17 -18.93
C LEU A 339 6.54 -5.87 -20.28
N THR A 340 7.47 -6.74 -20.65
CA THR A 340 7.43 -7.51 -21.89
C THR A 340 7.71 -8.98 -21.62
N ASN A 341 7.33 -9.85 -22.56
CA ASN A 341 7.69 -11.27 -22.46
C ASN A 341 9.21 -11.49 -22.40
N ALA A 342 10.01 -10.59 -23.00
CA ALA A 342 11.46 -10.70 -23.05
C ALA A 342 12.16 -10.38 -21.70
N ASN A 343 11.57 -9.49 -20.89
CA ASN A 343 12.16 -9.06 -19.61
C ASN A 343 11.47 -9.65 -18.38
N GLN A 344 10.23 -10.11 -18.51
CA GLN A 344 9.40 -10.52 -17.38
C GLN A 344 10.02 -11.66 -16.56
N SER A 345 10.52 -12.74 -17.18
CA SER A 345 11.03 -13.89 -16.42
C SER A 345 12.17 -13.49 -15.47
N LYS A 346 13.12 -12.67 -15.95
CA LYS A 346 14.24 -12.18 -15.14
C LYS A 346 13.77 -11.19 -14.07
N LEU A 347 12.88 -10.27 -14.42
CA LEU A 347 12.29 -9.34 -13.46
C LEU A 347 11.66 -10.09 -12.28
N LEU A 348 10.76 -11.03 -12.57
CA LEU A 348 9.99 -11.76 -11.55
C LEU A 348 10.92 -12.61 -10.65
N GLU A 349 11.97 -13.22 -11.21
CA GLU A 349 12.97 -13.95 -10.43
C GLU A 349 13.66 -13.05 -9.39
N HIS A 350 14.08 -11.85 -9.80
CA HIS A 350 14.73 -10.86 -8.94
C HIS A 350 13.80 -10.26 -7.89
N PHE A 351 12.50 -10.24 -8.17
CA PHE A 351 11.45 -9.77 -7.25
C PHE A 351 10.94 -10.92 -6.35
N GLY A 352 11.34 -12.16 -6.63
CA GLY A 352 10.87 -13.33 -5.90
C GLY A 352 9.40 -13.68 -6.18
N ILE A 353 8.89 -13.27 -7.34
CA ILE A 353 7.52 -13.54 -7.77
C ILE A 353 7.50 -14.87 -8.54
N ASN A 354 6.79 -15.85 -8.01
CA ASN A 354 6.81 -17.22 -8.54
C ASN A 354 5.81 -17.47 -9.69
N LYS A 355 4.93 -16.51 -9.99
CA LYS A 355 3.89 -16.63 -11.02
C LYS A 355 4.03 -15.52 -12.06
N GLN A 356 4.03 -15.90 -13.34
CA GLN A 356 3.96 -14.93 -14.44
C GLN A 356 2.73 -14.03 -14.30
N ILE A 357 2.90 -12.76 -14.66
CA ILE A 357 1.83 -11.77 -14.82
C ILE A 357 1.24 -11.98 -16.22
N ASN A 358 -0.01 -12.41 -16.26
CA ASN A 358 -0.68 -12.64 -17.52
C ASN A 358 -0.99 -11.32 -18.22
N THR A 359 -1.27 -11.40 -19.52
CA THR A 359 -1.60 -10.24 -20.37
C THR A 359 -2.69 -9.34 -19.78
N LYS A 360 -3.67 -9.89 -19.06
CA LYS A 360 -4.80 -9.15 -18.47
C LYS A 360 -4.63 -8.80 -16.98
N ASP A 361 -3.49 -9.14 -16.37
CA ASP A 361 -3.24 -8.97 -14.93
C ASP A 361 -2.77 -7.53 -14.59
N TYR A 362 -3.60 -6.54 -14.92
CA TYR A 362 -3.27 -5.12 -14.75
C TYR A 362 -3.03 -4.73 -13.28
N GLU A 363 -3.77 -5.32 -12.36
CA GLU A 363 -3.60 -5.07 -10.93
C GLU A 363 -2.28 -5.63 -10.42
N ARG A 364 -1.93 -6.87 -10.79
CA ARG A 364 -0.66 -7.49 -10.37
C ARG A 364 0.55 -6.71 -10.87
N TYR A 365 0.49 -6.11 -12.06
CA TYR A 365 1.56 -5.20 -12.50
C TYR A 365 1.77 -4.02 -11.54
N TRP A 366 0.69 -3.36 -11.12
CA TRP A 366 0.81 -2.26 -10.16
C TRP A 366 1.31 -2.74 -8.81
N ASN A 367 0.64 -3.72 -8.22
CA ASN A 367 0.89 -4.12 -6.84
C ASN A 367 2.19 -4.94 -6.69
N GLU A 368 2.53 -5.82 -7.64
CA GLU A 368 3.72 -6.69 -7.53
C GLU A 368 4.99 -6.08 -8.14
N ILE A 369 4.87 -5.14 -9.10
CA ILE A 369 6.06 -4.51 -9.72
C ILE A 369 6.21 -3.07 -9.24
N ILE A 370 5.21 -2.21 -9.47
CA ILE A 370 5.35 -0.77 -9.22
C ILE A 370 5.45 -0.46 -7.73
N GLU A 371 4.59 -1.05 -6.90
CA GLU A 371 4.66 -0.84 -5.44
C GLU A 371 5.95 -1.43 -4.85
N ALA A 372 6.40 -2.61 -5.29
CA ALA A 372 7.66 -3.19 -4.86
C ALA A 372 8.88 -2.31 -5.23
N VAL A 373 8.89 -1.71 -6.43
CA VAL A 373 9.92 -0.74 -6.82
C VAL A 373 9.90 0.49 -5.92
N ARG A 374 8.71 0.99 -5.58
CA ARG A 374 8.53 2.18 -4.73
C ARG A 374 8.99 1.98 -3.29
N GLU A 375 9.13 0.74 -2.84
CA GLU A 375 9.70 0.42 -1.53
C GLU A 375 11.23 0.36 -1.53
N SER A 376 11.87 0.36 -2.71
CA SER A 376 13.33 0.24 -2.81
C SER A 376 14.06 1.51 -2.30
N PRO A 377 15.24 1.36 -1.68
CA PRO A 377 16.04 2.51 -1.25
C PRO A 377 16.48 3.39 -2.42
N TRP A 378 16.85 2.82 -3.56
CA TRP A 378 17.25 3.59 -4.75
C TRP A 378 16.09 4.41 -5.34
N TYR A 379 14.84 3.93 -5.29
CA TYR A 379 13.70 4.71 -5.76
C TYR A 379 13.44 5.93 -4.86
N ASN A 380 13.57 5.75 -3.54
CA ASN A 380 13.37 6.80 -2.54
C ASN A 380 14.63 7.64 -2.25
N SER A 381 15.66 7.51 -3.07
CA SER A 381 16.90 8.26 -2.89
C SER A 381 16.72 9.74 -3.17
N ASP A 382 17.56 10.56 -2.53
CA ASP A 382 17.66 11.97 -2.84
C ASP A 382 18.09 12.18 -4.30
N LYS A 383 17.59 13.26 -4.89
CA LYS A 383 17.90 13.65 -6.26
C LYS A 383 19.41 13.94 -6.41
N PRO A 384 20.13 13.24 -7.31
CA PRO A 384 21.56 13.49 -7.53
C PRO A 384 21.82 14.88 -8.12
N THR A 385 22.97 15.46 -7.76
CA THR A 385 23.43 16.75 -8.30
C THR A 385 24.23 16.61 -9.59
N ASN A 386 24.87 15.46 -9.81
CA ASN A 386 25.60 15.18 -11.05
C ASN A 386 24.63 15.11 -12.24
N PRO A 387 24.82 15.90 -13.32
CA PRO A 387 23.87 15.93 -14.44
C PRO A 387 23.68 14.60 -15.16
N LYS A 388 24.73 13.77 -15.25
CA LYS A 388 24.65 12.45 -15.87
C LYS A 388 23.83 11.52 -14.99
N GLU A 389 24.15 11.41 -13.70
CA GLU A 389 23.37 10.60 -12.76
C GLU A 389 21.92 11.03 -12.70
N LEU A 390 21.66 12.34 -12.70
CA LEU A 390 20.32 12.90 -12.70
C LEU A 390 19.50 12.42 -13.92
N SER A 391 20.12 12.28 -15.09
CA SER A 391 19.42 11.74 -16.27
C SER A 391 18.96 10.29 -16.07
N PHE A 392 19.76 9.46 -15.39
CA PHE A 392 19.38 8.11 -15.01
C PHE A 392 18.33 8.12 -13.89
N TRP A 393 18.45 9.03 -12.92
CA TRP A 393 17.51 9.16 -11.80
C TRP A 393 16.11 9.54 -12.28
N ASN A 394 16.01 10.44 -13.27
CA ASN A 394 14.75 10.81 -13.91
C ASN A 394 14.16 9.71 -14.81
N ALA A 395 14.90 8.62 -15.04
CA ALA A 395 14.48 7.48 -15.86
C ALA A 395 14.57 6.14 -15.09
N ARG A 396 14.75 6.21 -13.76
CA ARG A 396 15.26 5.10 -12.94
C ARG A 396 14.43 3.82 -13.03
N VAL A 397 13.11 3.91 -13.15
CA VAL A 397 12.28 2.70 -13.21
C VAL A 397 12.28 2.08 -14.61
N ALA A 398 12.14 2.89 -15.67
CA ALA A 398 12.22 2.39 -17.03
C ALA A 398 13.59 1.78 -17.35
N MET A 399 14.67 2.35 -16.81
CA MET A 399 16.05 1.87 -17.03
C MET A 399 16.33 0.47 -16.50
N MET A 400 15.48 -0.06 -15.61
CA MET A 400 15.53 -1.48 -15.23
C MET A 400 15.43 -2.42 -16.45
N ASP A 401 14.84 -1.97 -17.57
CA ASP A 401 14.76 -2.80 -18.79
C ASP A 401 16.17 -3.14 -19.31
N SER A 402 17.14 -2.25 -19.14
CA SER A 402 18.53 -2.52 -19.52
C SER A 402 19.18 -3.66 -18.74
N LEU A 403 18.65 -4.02 -17.57
CA LEU A 403 19.14 -5.10 -16.72
C LEU A 403 18.44 -6.43 -17.00
N PHE A 404 17.16 -6.39 -17.37
CA PHE A 404 16.32 -7.59 -17.49
C PHE A 404 16.06 -8.03 -18.92
N TYR A 405 16.27 -7.16 -19.91
CA TYR A 405 16.02 -7.50 -21.30
C TYR A 405 17.04 -8.55 -21.78
N ASN A 406 16.52 -9.69 -22.27
CA ASN A 406 17.31 -10.68 -22.97
C ASN A 406 17.48 -10.23 -24.43
N ASN A 407 18.74 -10.04 -24.85
CA ASN A 407 19.07 -9.87 -26.28
C ASN A 407 18.69 -11.10 -27.08
#